data_AF-A0A6B3DVY3-F1
#
_entry.id   AF-A0A6B3DVY3-F1
#
_cell.length_a   1.000
_cell.length_b   1.000
_cell.length_c   1.000
_cell.angle_alpha   90.00
_cell.angle_beta   90.00
_cell.angle_gamma   90.00
#
_symmetry.space_group_name_H-M   'P 1'
#
loop_
_entity.id
_entity.type
_entity.pdbx_description
1 polymer ?
#
loop_
_entity_poly.entity_id
_entity_poly.type
_entity_poly.pdbx_seq_one_letter_code
_entity_poly.pdbx_strand_id
1 'polypeptide(L)'
;LAASGLACLDRCVPLLGGDDEVLRPLWGALADGARDGGSRDGSGDGSGDGWAGRLERVRAALAAAGPDGAAEDEAALLARRMLGAAPPAPSAAGVREWADVCSVASLRIHRLL
;
A
#
# COMPACT_ATOMS: atom_id res chain seq x y z
N LEU A 1 -12.43 0.43 3.19
CA LEU A 1 -11.89 -0.21 1.97
C LEU A 1 -10.42 0.15 1.76
N ALA A 2 -10.05 1.42 1.56
CA ALA A 2 -8.62 1.80 1.43
C ALA A 2 -7.82 1.42 2.66
N ALA A 3 -8.35 1.75 3.84
CA ALA A 3 -7.79 1.32 5.12
C ALA A 3 -7.69 -0.21 5.22
N SER A 4 -8.64 -0.96 4.67
CA SER A 4 -8.64 -2.42 4.71
C SER A 4 -7.53 -3.00 3.83
N GLY A 5 -7.39 -2.53 2.59
CA GLY A 5 -6.29 -2.92 1.71
C GLY A 5 -4.91 -2.56 2.28
N LEU A 6 -4.81 -1.38 2.90
CA LEU A 6 -3.58 -0.91 3.53
C LEU A 6 -3.22 -1.74 4.78
N ALA A 7 -4.20 -2.11 5.60
CA ALA A 7 -3.98 -2.98 6.76
C ALA A 7 -3.53 -4.41 6.37
N CYS A 8 -4.07 -4.95 5.27
CA CYS A 8 -3.58 -6.22 4.72
C CYS A 8 -2.12 -6.12 4.27
N LEU A 9 -1.75 -5.02 3.61
CA LEU A 9 -0.38 -4.78 3.18
C LEU A 9 0.57 -4.58 4.36
N ASP A 10 0.14 -3.82 5.38
CA ASP A 10 0.87 -3.56 6.63
C ASP A 10 1.33 -4.87 7.30
N ARG A 11 0.42 -5.84 7.40
CA ARG A 11 0.74 -7.16 7.96
C ARG A 11 1.79 -7.94 7.16
N CYS A 12 1.94 -7.63 5.88
CA CYS A 12 2.87 -8.28 4.95
C CYS A 12 4.17 -7.51 4.75
N VAL A 13 4.33 -6.30 5.30
CA VAL A 13 5.53 -5.46 5.18
C VAL A 13 6.83 -6.17 5.59
N PRO A 14 6.87 -6.99 6.68
CA PRO A 14 8.09 -7.70 7.05
C PRO A 14 8.64 -8.62 5.95
N LEU A 15 7.79 -9.13 5.04
CA LEU A 15 8.21 -9.95 3.90
C LEU A 15 8.93 -9.15 2.81
N LEU A 16 8.83 -7.83 2.86
CA LEU A 16 9.42 -6.89 1.92
C LEU A 16 10.71 -6.24 2.47
N GLY A 17 11.14 -6.61 3.68
CA GLY A 17 12.28 -6.00 4.37
C GLY A 17 11.99 -4.60 4.93
N GLY A 18 10.72 -4.17 4.92
CA GLY A 18 10.31 -2.90 5.52
C GLY A 18 10.04 -3.01 7.02
N ASP A 19 10.13 -1.87 7.71
CA ASP A 19 9.65 -1.74 9.09
C ASP A 19 8.14 -1.46 9.15
N ASP A 20 7.54 -1.62 10.33
CA ASP A 20 6.10 -1.38 10.56
C ASP A 20 5.69 0.09 10.30
N GLU A 21 6.64 1.02 10.16
CA GLU A 21 6.40 2.45 9.98
C GLU A 21 6.41 2.88 8.50
N VAL A 22 6.90 2.03 7.59
CA VAL A 22 7.06 2.35 6.17
C VAL A 22 5.75 2.77 5.49
N LEU A 23 4.59 2.28 5.98
CA LEU A 23 3.27 2.62 5.44
C LEU A 23 2.61 3.84 6.11
N ARG A 24 3.20 4.41 7.17
CA ARG A 24 2.67 5.62 7.86
C ARG A 24 2.30 6.76 6.91
N PRO A 25 3.07 7.07 5.84
CA PRO A 25 2.69 8.12 4.90
C PRO A 25 1.34 7.84 4.22
N LEU A 26 1.07 6.59 3.84
CA LEU A 26 -0.20 6.22 3.19
C LEU A 26 -1.38 6.27 4.15
N TRP A 27 -1.18 5.89 5.41
CA TRP A 27 -2.19 6.07 6.46
C TRP A 27 -2.54 7.55 6.68
N GLY A 28 -1.52 8.42 6.69
CA GLY A 28 -1.72 9.87 6.70
C GLY A 28 -2.54 10.35 5.51
N ALA A 29 -2.22 9.87 4.31
CA ALA A 29 -2.95 10.23 3.09
C ALA A 29 -4.45 9.92 3.13
N LEU A 30 -4.81 8.77 3.68
CA LEU A 30 -6.21 8.38 3.84
C LEU A 30 -6.91 9.21 4.91
N ALA A 31 -6.21 9.56 5.99
CA ALA A 31 -6.75 10.41 7.05
C ALA A 31 -6.97 11.85 6.55
N ASP A 32 -6.05 12.40 5.76
CA ASP A 32 -6.18 13.73 5.16
C ASP A 32 -7.40 13.77 4.22
N GLY A 33 -7.49 12.83 3.27
CA GLY A 33 -8.62 12.77 2.33
C GLY A 33 -9.99 12.50 2.97
N ALA A 34 -10.03 11.89 4.16
CA ALA A 34 -11.26 11.71 4.92
C ALA A 34 -11.73 13.00 5.63
N ARG A 35 -10.80 13.90 5.98
CA ARG A 35 -11.09 15.19 6.63
C ARG A 35 -11.59 16.24 5.63
N ASP A 36 -11.09 16.19 4.39
CA ASP A 36 -11.39 17.18 3.35
C ASP A 36 -12.73 16.94 2.63
N GLY A 37 -13.60 16.07 3.16
CA GLY A 37 -14.97 15.90 2.66
C GLY A 37 -15.10 15.28 1.26
N GLY A 38 -14.04 14.64 0.74
CA GLY A 38 -14.08 13.91 -0.51
C GLY A 38 -14.11 14.78 -1.78
N SER A 39 -13.41 15.92 -1.79
CA SER A 39 -13.15 16.59 -3.08
C SER A 39 -12.34 15.64 -3.98
N ARG A 40 -13.01 15.16 -5.04
CA ARG A 40 -12.46 14.28 -6.06
C ARG A 40 -11.64 15.04 -7.11
N ASP A 41 -11.56 16.36 -7.01
CA ASP A 41 -10.60 17.11 -7.78
C ASP A 41 -9.25 17.01 -7.08
N GLY A 42 -8.21 16.62 -7.80
CA GLY A 42 -6.84 16.55 -7.26
C GLY A 42 -6.25 17.93 -6.97
N SER A 43 -7.07 18.89 -6.56
CA SER A 43 -6.75 20.30 -6.34
C SER A 43 -6.59 20.58 -4.84
N GLY A 44 -5.98 19.66 -4.09
CA GLY A 44 -5.53 19.97 -2.74
C GLY A 44 -4.41 21.01 -2.85
N ASP A 45 -4.58 22.17 -2.20
CA ASP A 45 -3.56 23.20 -2.20
C ASP A 45 -2.30 22.66 -1.49
N GLY A 46 -1.31 22.29 -2.30
CA GLY A 46 0.10 22.63 -2.16
C GLY A 46 0.91 22.25 -0.92
N SER A 47 0.38 21.67 0.16
CA SER A 47 1.16 21.53 1.40
C SER A 47 1.56 20.10 1.81
N GLY A 48 1.26 19.09 0.99
CA GLY A 48 1.74 17.73 1.22
C GLY A 48 1.65 16.87 -0.04
N ASP A 49 2.57 15.93 -0.21
CA ASP A 49 2.50 14.97 -1.30
C ASP A 49 1.19 14.21 -1.22
N GLY A 50 0.36 14.28 -2.26
CA GLY A 50 -0.89 13.51 -2.34
C GLY A 50 -0.66 12.00 -2.21
N TRP A 51 -1.75 11.23 -2.20
CA TRP A 51 -1.71 9.76 -2.17
C TRP A 51 -0.66 9.16 -3.13
N ALA A 52 -0.64 9.63 -4.39
CA ALA A 52 0.29 9.15 -5.42
C ALA A 52 1.77 9.35 -5.03
N GLY A 53 2.14 10.54 -4.57
CA GLY A 53 3.52 10.86 -4.19
C GLY A 53 3.97 10.08 -2.95
N ARG A 54 3.06 9.85 -2.00
CA ARG A 54 3.33 9.00 -0.82
C ARG A 54 3.45 7.53 -1.21
N LEU A 55 2.63 7.03 -2.13
CA LEU A 55 2.72 5.66 -2.66
C LEU A 55 4.05 5.41 -3.35
N GLU A 56 4.53 6.35 -4.17
CA GLU A 56 5.80 6.21 -4.86
C GLU A 56 6.99 6.17 -3.87
N ARG A 57 6.96 6.99 -2.81
CA ARG A 57 7.98 6.91 -1.76
C ARG A 57 8.01 5.57 -1.04
N VAL A 58 6.84 5.03 -0.71
CA VAL A 58 6.74 3.70 -0.08
C VAL A 58 7.31 2.62 -1.01
N ARG A 59 6.98 2.67 -2.30
CA ARG A 59 7.55 1.76 -3.31
C ARG A 59 9.07 1.86 -3.38
N ALA A 60 9.61 3.08 -3.42
CA ALA A 60 11.05 3.31 -3.45
C ALA A 60 11.74 2.81 -2.17
N ALA A 61 11.16 3.06 -0.99
CA ALA A 61 11.71 2.60 0.28
C ALA A 61 11.78 1.06 0.35
N LEU A 62 10.70 0.37 -0.04
CA LEU A 62 10.63 -1.09 -0.04
C LEU A 62 11.48 -1.73 -1.16
N ALA A 63 11.65 -1.04 -2.29
CA ALA A 63 12.58 -1.47 -3.33
C ALA A 63 14.04 -1.36 -2.88
N ALA A 64 14.37 -0.32 -2.11
CA ALA A 64 15.70 -0.12 -1.54
C ALA A 64 16.02 -1.11 -0.40
N ALA A 65 15.01 -1.53 0.36
CA ALA A 65 15.15 -2.57 1.38
C ALA A 65 15.54 -3.92 0.75
N GLY A 66 14.95 -4.27 -0.40
CA GLY A 66 15.32 -5.43 -1.22
C GLY A 66 15.14 -6.79 -0.51
N PRO A 67 15.03 -7.90 -1.26
CA PRO A 67 15.20 -9.22 -0.65
C PRO A 67 16.68 -9.44 -0.31
N ASP A 68 16.98 -9.87 0.91
CA ASP A 68 18.31 -10.33 1.34
C ASP A 68 18.71 -11.65 0.65
N GLY A 69 18.81 -11.66 -0.67
CA GLY A 69 19.26 -12.81 -1.47
C GLY A 69 18.36 -14.06 -1.44
N ALA A 70 18.61 -14.97 -2.41
CA ALA A 70 17.76 -16.08 -2.85
C ALA A 70 16.51 -15.65 -3.63
N ALA A 71 16.04 -16.53 -4.53
CA ALA A 71 14.83 -16.30 -5.31
C ALA A 71 13.70 -15.82 -4.39
N GLU A 72 13.00 -14.74 -4.77
CA GLU A 72 11.95 -14.19 -3.93
C GLU A 72 10.92 -15.26 -3.57
N ASP A 73 10.73 -15.49 -2.28
CA ASP A 73 9.69 -16.36 -1.76
C ASP A 73 8.32 -15.97 -2.37
N GLU A 74 7.48 -16.96 -2.70
CA GLU A 74 6.13 -16.76 -3.23
C GLU A 74 5.34 -15.78 -2.36
N ALA A 75 5.53 -15.84 -1.03
CA ALA A 75 4.92 -14.91 -0.09
C ALA A 75 5.36 -13.45 -0.32
N ALA A 76 6.66 -13.22 -0.55
CA ALA A 76 7.21 -11.89 -0.82
C ALA A 76 6.78 -11.35 -2.21
N LEU A 77 6.70 -12.23 -3.22
CA LEU A 77 6.18 -11.88 -4.56
C LEU A 77 4.71 -11.44 -4.49
N LEU A 78 3.88 -12.10 -3.69
CA LEU A 78 2.48 -11.72 -3.49
C LEU A 78 2.38 -10.34 -2.80
N ALA A 79 3.17 -10.11 -1.76
CA ALA A 79 3.20 -8.82 -1.07
C ALA A 79 3.66 -7.67 -2.00
N ARG A 80 4.64 -7.90 -2.88
CA ARG A 80 5.05 -6.92 -3.91
C ARG A 80 3.95 -6.65 -4.93
N ARG A 81 3.20 -7.67 -5.35
CA ARG A 81 2.04 -7.48 -6.25
C ARG A 81 0.94 -6.66 -5.58
N MET A 82 0.67 -6.87 -4.29
CA MET A 82 -0.28 -6.04 -3.53
C MET A 82 0.13 -4.56 -3.55
N LEU A 83 1.40 -4.26 -3.30
CA LEU A 83 1.94 -2.89 -3.36
C LEU A 83 1.91 -2.30 -4.78
N GLY A 84 2.25 -3.10 -5.78
CA GLY A 84 2.23 -2.72 -7.20
C GLY A 84 0.82 -2.42 -7.72
N ALA A 85 -0.18 -3.16 -7.23
CA ALA A 85 -1.58 -3.00 -7.60
C ALA A 85 -2.29 -1.82 -6.91
N ALA A 86 -1.63 -1.16 -5.94
CA ALA A 86 -2.21 0.01 -5.30
C ALA A 86 -2.54 1.10 -6.34
N PRO A 87 -3.77 1.63 -6.35
CA PRO A 87 -4.22 2.54 -7.39
C PRO A 87 -3.47 3.88 -7.28
N PRO A 88 -3.20 4.58 -8.40
CA PRO A 88 -2.50 5.87 -8.38
C PRO A 88 -3.34 6.99 -7.74
N ALA A 89 -4.66 6.81 -7.66
CA ALA A 89 -5.57 7.69 -6.95
C ALA A 89 -6.49 6.85 -6.04
N PRO A 90 -6.83 7.33 -4.83
CA PRO A 90 -7.65 6.60 -3.87
C PRO A 90 -9.15 6.71 -4.23
N SER A 91 -9.50 6.46 -5.50
CA SER A 91 -10.89 6.42 -5.95
C SER A 91 -11.63 5.25 -5.31
N ALA A 92 -12.91 5.43 -4.98
CA ALA A 92 -13.69 4.40 -4.27
C ALA A 92 -13.73 3.05 -5.01
N ALA A 93 -13.77 3.06 -6.34
CA ALA A 93 -13.76 1.85 -7.16
C ALA A 93 -12.39 1.16 -7.15
N GLY A 94 -11.32 1.89 -7.49
CA GLY A 94 -9.97 1.30 -7.52
C GLY A 94 -9.50 0.82 -6.15
N VAL A 95 -9.88 1.53 -5.09
CA VAL A 95 -9.60 1.15 -3.71
C VAL A 95 -10.34 -0.14 -3.30
N ARG A 96 -11.58 -0.34 -3.77
CA ARG A 96 -12.36 -1.53 -3.44
C ARG A 96 -11.72 -2.76 -4.08
N GLU A 97 -11.44 -2.68 -5.37
CA GLU A 97 -10.78 -3.74 -6.13
C GLU A 97 -9.43 -4.10 -5.52
N TRP A 98 -8.62 -3.08 -5.20
CA TRP A 98 -7.33 -3.29 -4.54
C TRP A 98 -7.47 -3.98 -3.17
N ALA A 99 -8.44 -3.57 -2.34
CA ALA A 99 -8.66 -4.18 -1.03
C ALA A 99 -9.10 -5.66 -1.13
N ASP A 100 -9.90 -6.01 -2.14
CA ASP A 100 -10.32 -7.40 -2.40
C ASP A 100 -9.12 -8.27 -2.80
N VAL A 101 -8.28 -7.77 -3.72
CA VAL A 101 -7.03 -8.45 -4.14
C VAL A 101 -6.08 -8.61 -2.95
N CYS A 102 -5.89 -7.57 -2.14
CA CYS A 102 -5.06 -7.62 -0.93
C CYS A 102 -5.56 -8.69 0.06
N SER A 103 -6.88 -8.77 0.28
CA SER A 103 -7.46 -9.74 1.20
C SER A 103 -7.17 -11.19 0.76
N VAL A 104 -7.34 -11.49 -0.53
CA VAL A 104 -7.06 -12.82 -1.09
C VAL A 104 -5.57 -13.15 -1.04
N ALA A 105 -4.70 -12.18 -1.38
CA ALA A 105 -3.26 -12.35 -1.35
C ALA A 105 -2.75 -12.59 0.08
N SER A 106 -3.20 -11.82 1.07
CA SER A 106 -2.83 -12.03 2.49
C SER A 106 -3.25 -13.41 2.99
N LEU A 107 -4.45 -13.89 2.62
CA LEU A 107 -4.89 -15.25 2.96
C LEU A 107 -4.00 -16.34 2.32
N ARG A 108 -3.53 -16.12 1.09
CA ARG A 108 -2.58 -17.04 0.44
C ARG A 108 -1.23 -17.02 1.15
N ILE A 109 -0.70 -15.84 1.48
CA ILE A 109 0.55 -15.67 2.23
C ILE A 109 0.46 -16.43 3.57
N HIS A 110 -0.63 -16.28 4.32
CA HIS A 110 -0.84 -17.01 5.57
C HIS A 110 -0.90 -18.53 5.45
N ARG A 111 -1.09 -19.08 4.24
CA ARG A 111 -1.06 -20.53 3.99
C ARG A 111 0.31 -21.02 3.52
N LEU A 112 1.20 -20.09 3.12
CA LEU A 112 2.56 -20.39 2.67
C LEU A 112 3.56 -20.36 3.84
N LEU A 113 3.26 -19.56 4.88
CA LEU A 113 4.05 -19.42 6.11
C LEU A 113 3.48 -20.31 7.22
#